data_AF-A0A2V7VYM3-F1
#
_entry.id   AF-A0A2V7VYM3-F1
#
_cell.length_a   1.000
_cell.length_b   1.000
_cell.length_c   1.000
_cell.angle_alpha   90.00
_cell.angle_beta   90.00
_cell.angle_gamma   90.00
#
_symmetry.space_group_name_H-M   'P 1'
#
loop_
_entity.id
_entity.type
_entity.pdbx_description
1 polymer ?
#
loop_
_entity_poly.entity_id
_entity_poly.type
_entity_poly.pdbx_seq_one_letter_code
_entity_poly.pdbx_strand_id
1 'polypeptide(L)' 'MPRVIRKTIPVSELNLSKAAMRLLGQRLVSPEVQYIQRTLGVSATQEELDDKVIAVRKMPWAKLVLPE' A
#
# COMPACT_ATOMS: atom_id res chain seq x y z
N MET A 1 12.71 -0.67 -29.20
CA MET A 1 12.39 -1.04 -27.80
C MET A 1 10.93 -0.68 -27.53
N PRO A 2 9.99 -1.64 -27.41
CA PRO A 2 8.63 -1.30 -27.01
C PRO A 2 8.66 -0.76 -25.58
N ARG A 3 8.15 0.47 -25.39
CA ARG A 3 8.04 1.11 -24.08
C ARG A 3 6.92 0.36 -23.34
N VAL A 4 7.29 -0.53 -22.41
CA VAL A 4 6.32 -1.23 -21.56
C VAL A 4 5.66 -0.15 -20.68
N ILE A 5 4.46 0.26 -21.06
CA ILE A 5 3.66 1.20 -20.26
C ILE A 5 3.21 0.41 -19.03
N ARG A 6 3.94 0.55 -17.93
CA ARG A 6 3.53 0.00 -16.64
C ARG A 6 2.24 0.71 -16.25
N LYS A 7 1.12 -0.03 -16.23
CA LYS A 7 -0.18 0.51 -15.85
C LYS A 7 -0.10 0.97 -14.39
N THR A 8 -0.26 2.27 -14.18
CA THR A 8 -0.44 2.85 -12.85
C THR A 8 -1.90 2.69 -12.43
N ILE A 9 -2.10 2.24 -11.20
CA ILE A 9 -3.41 2.12 -10.56
C ILE A 9 -3.57 3.19 -9.48
N PRO A 10 -4.80 3.67 -9.26
CA PRO A 10 -5.04 4.62 -8.17
C PRO A 10 -4.82 3.95 -6.81
N VAL A 11 -4.16 4.64 -5.89
CA VAL A 11 -3.91 4.17 -4.51
C VAL A 11 -5.16 4.41 -3.67
N SER A 12 -6.25 3.75 -4.05
CA SER A 12 -7.53 3.81 -3.34
C SER A 12 -7.59 2.73 -2.25
N GLU A 13 -8.42 2.97 -1.24
CA GLU A 13 -8.68 2.00 -0.17
C GLU A 13 -9.16 0.65 -0.72
N LEU A 14 -9.97 0.68 -1.78
CA LEU A 14 -10.47 -0.54 -2.43
C LEU A 14 -9.35 -1.34 -3.09
N ASN A 15 -8.41 -0.69 -3.75
CA ASN A 15 -7.26 -1.36 -4.38
C ASN A 15 -6.27 -1.88 -3.33
N LEU A 16 -6.03 -1.10 -2.27
CA LEU A 16 -5.20 -1.52 -1.15
C LEU A 16 -5.81 -2.71 -0.40
N SER A 17 -7.12 -2.71 -0.17
CA SER A 17 -7.84 -3.82 0.45
C SER A 17 -7.78 -5.10 -0.39
N LYS A 18 -7.96 -4.98 -1.72
CA LYS A 18 -7.80 -6.12 -2.65
C LYS A 18 -6.36 -6.66 -2.65
N ALA A 19 -5.36 -5.78 -2.69
CA ALA A 19 -3.96 -6.18 -2.66
C ALA A 19 -3.60 -6.85 -1.33
N ALA A 20 -4.04 -6.30 -0.20
CA ALA A 20 -3.82 -6.88 1.12
C ALA A 20 -4.50 -8.24 1.31
N MET A 21 -5.75 -8.38 0.85
CA MET A 21 -6.42 -9.68 0.84
C MET A 21 -5.67 -10.71 -0.01
N ARG A 22 -5.12 -10.31 -1.16
CA ARG A 22 -4.35 -11.21 -2.04
C ARG A 22 -2.98 -11.59 -1.47
N LEU A 23 -2.27 -10.63 -0.89
CA LEU A 23 -0.87 -10.80 -0.48
C LEU A 23 -0.72 -11.28 0.97
N LEU A 24 -1.58 -10.78 1.86
CA LEU A 24 -1.49 -11.00 3.30
C LEU A 24 -2.62 -11.89 3.82
N GLY A 25 -3.67 -12.12 3.02
CA GLY A 25 -4.88 -12.83 3.48
C GLY A 25 -5.66 -12.05 4.54
N GLN A 26 -5.34 -10.78 4.76
CA GLN A 26 -5.91 -9.93 5.80
C GLN A 26 -6.15 -8.52 5.26
N ARG A 27 -7.11 -7.81 5.87
CA ARG A 27 -7.37 -6.41 5.56
C ARG A 27 -6.35 -5.52 6.27
N LEU A 28 -5.98 -4.42 5.62
CA LEU A 28 -5.19 -3.37 6.25
C LEU A 28 -6.04 -2.61 7.25
N VAL A 29 -5.41 -2.12 8.31
CA VAL A 29 -6.05 -1.20 9.27
C VAL A 29 -5.91 0.25 8.80
N SER A 30 -6.77 1.15 9.31
CA SER A 30 -6.82 2.54 8.86
C SER A 30 -5.45 3.26 8.85
N PRO A 31 -4.58 3.12 9.88
CA PRO A 31 -3.25 3.74 9.86
C PRO A 31 -2.34 3.23 8.74
N GLU A 32 -2.42 1.93 8.43
CA GLU A 32 -1.64 1.31 7.36
C GLU A 32 -2.07 1.87 5.99
N VAL A 33 -3.39 1.96 5.76
CA VAL A 33 -3.94 2.51 4.52
C VAL A 33 -3.51 3.97 4.32
N GLN A 34 -3.66 4.79 5.37
CA GLN A 34 -3.29 6.21 5.32
C GLN A 34 -1.79 6.40 5.05
N TYR A 35 -0.95 5.57 5.66
CA TYR A 35 0.49 5.62 5.43
C TYR A 35 0.85 5.27 3.99
N ILE A 36 0.25 4.22 3.41
CA ILE A 36 0.51 3.84 2.02
C ILE A 36 0.07 4.96 1.08
N GLN A 37 -1.10 5.55 1.31
CA GLN A 37 -1.60 6.69 0.54
C GLN A 37 -0.66 7.90 0.61
N ARG A 38 -0.14 8.24 1.80
CA ARG A 38 0.85 9.32 1.97
C ARG A 38 2.17 9.01 1.29
N THR A 39 2.58 7.74 1.26
CA THR A 39 3.88 7.32 0.74
C THR A 39 3.89 7.19 -0.79
N LEU A 40 2.86 6.60 -1.37
CA LEU A 40 2.74 6.35 -2.81
C LEU A 40 2.05 7.50 -3.56
N GLY A 41 1.30 8.35 -2.86
CA GLY A 41 0.55 9.44 -3.47
C GLY A 41 -0.72 8.96 -4.19
N VAL A 42 -1.08 9.60 -5.30
CA VAL A 42 -2.38 9.42 -5.97
C VAL A 42 -2.43 8.14 -6.81
N SER A 43 -1.32 7.76 -7.44
CA SER A 43 -1.25 6.60 -8.34
C SER A 43 0.12 5.93 -8.24
N ALA A 44 0.13 4.61 -8.18
CA ALA A 44 1.35 3.79 -8.16
C ALA A 44 1.19 2.61 -9.10
N THR A 45 2.28 1.97 -9.49
CA THR A 45 2.22 0.69 -10.20
C THR A 45 1.73 -0.42 -9.26
N GLN A 46 1.21 -1.51 -9.82
CA GLN A 46 0.77 -2.64 -9.02
C GLN A 46 1.91 -3.24 -8.20
N GLU A 47 3.12 -3.30 -8.75
CA GLU A 47 4.33 -3.78 -8.08
C GLU A 47 4.67 -2.91 -6.86
N GLU A 48 4.71 -1.59 -7.02
CA GLU A 48 4.96 -0.66 -5.91
C GLU A 48 3.90 -0.73 -4.82
N LEU A 49 2.63 -0.93 -5.21
CA LEU A 49 1.52 -1.08 -4.28
C LEU A 49 1.67 -2.38 -3.47
N ASP A 50 1.94 -3.49 -4.13
CA ASP A 50 2.15 -4.78 -3.49
C ASP A 50 3.34 -4.76 -2.52
N ASP A 51 4.47 -4.19 -2.96
CA ASP A 51 5.68 -4.02 -2.16
C ASP A 51 5.41 -3.19 -0.91
N LYS A 52 4.67 -2.10 -1.03
CA LYS A 52 4.31 -1.26 0.11
C LYS A 52 3.34 -1.95 1.06
N VAL A 53 2.36 -2.69 0.56
CA VAL A 53 1.43 -3.47 1.39
C VAL A 53 2.20 -4.48 2.26
N ILE A 54 3.18 -5.18 1.68
CA ILE A 54 4.03 -6.13 2.42
C ILE A 54 4.94 -5.39 3.40
N ALA A 55 5.56 -4.28 2.98
CA ALA A 55 6.47 -3.50 3.82
C ALA A 55 5.77 -2.93 5.05
N VAL A 56 4.55 -2.41 4.88
CA VAL A 56 3.73 -1.85 5.95
C VAL A 56 3.43 -2.89 7.02
N ARG A 57 3.19 -4.15 6.65
CA ARG A 57 2.95 -5.21 7.65
C ARG A 57 4.17 -5.48 8.53
N LYS A 58 5.37 -5.24 8.00
CA LYS A 58 6.64 -5.40 8.73
C LYS A 58 7.01 -4.17 9.55
N MET A 59 6.28 -3.07 9.45
CA MET A 59 6.58 -1.87 10.22
C MET A 59 6.13 -1.99 11.67
N PRO A 60 6.93 -1.49 12.63
CA PRO A 60 6.55 -1.45 14.03
C PRO A 60 5.58 -0.28 14.27
N TRP A 61 4.32 -0.44 13.87
CA TRP A 61 3.28 0.59 14.02
C TRP A 61 3.20 1.18 15.42
N ALA A 62 3.39 0.36 16.46
CA ALA A 62 3.42 0.79 17.86
C ALA A 62 4.51 1.83 18.17
N LYS A 63 5.57 1.94 17.35
CA LYS A 63 6.63 2.95 17.51
C LYS A 63 6.42 4.20 16.65
N LEU A 64 5.58 4.10 15.62
CA LEU A 64 5.31 5.21 14.69
C LEU A 64 4.08 6.01 15.11
N VAL A 65 3.14 5.39 15.82
CA VAL A 65 2.07 6.10 16.51
C VAL A 65 2.68 6.74 17.75
N LEU A 66 3.17 7.98 17.61
CA LEU A 66 3.49 8.82 18.77
C LEU A 66 2.23 8.89 19.66
N PRO A 67 2.33 8.59 20.97
CA PRO A 67 1.27 8.93 21.90
C PRO A 67 1.12 10.46 21.94
N GLU A 68 -0.13 10.93 22.06
CA GLU A 68 -0.50 12.35 22.23
C GLU A 68 0.29 13.06 23.34
#